data_AF-A0A1T4YPK3-F1
#
_entry.id   AF-A0A1T4YPK3-F1
#
_cell.length_a   1.000
_cell.length_b   1.000
_cell.length_c   1.000
_cell.angle_alpha   90.00
_cell.angle_beta   90.00
_cell.angle_gamma   90.00
#
_symmetry.space_group_name_H-M   'P 1'
#
loop_
_entity.id
_entity.type
_entity.pdbx_description
1 polymer ?
#
loop_
_entity_poly.entity_id
_entity_poly.type
_entity_poly.pdbx_seq_one_letter_code
_entity_poly.pdbx_strand_id
1 'polypeptide(L)'
;MPEDQVTIYDLTTRTFTSIPQSELASGMVRGQVVGHEGVVWMEAEQLKISDYRHPPFTGDRKLEVLTLVYAFPGVYEQTYAFWEDGFRRDLNPDREIAVWKHIAAVYGKHARGHALAYRQELFSLVLACSSADAERIGLIFQCAVIPDHDYREITRDYYGQ
;
A
#
# COMPACT_ATOMS: atom_id res chain seq x y z
N MET A 1 -25.18 -12.51 -16.18
CA MET A 1 -25.15 -11.40 -15.21
C MET A 1 -24.68 -10.18 -15.98
N PRO A 2 -25.30 -9.00 -15.84
CA PRO A 2 -24.70 -7.78 -16.38
C PRO A 2 -23.35 -7.58 -15.69
N GLU A 3 -22.32 -7.22 -16.47
CA GLU A 3 -21.00 -6.91 -15.91
C GLU A 3 -21.08 -5.60 -15.12
N ASP A 4 -20.61 -5.62 -13.88
CA ASP A 4 -20.52 -4.42 -13.06
C ASP A 4 -19.58 -3.43 -13.74
N GLN A 5 -20.10 -2.24 -14.04
CA GLN A 5 -19.36 -1.15 -14.66
C GLN A 5 -18.75 -0.27 -13.56
N VAL A 6 -17.53 0.19 -13.80
CA VAL A 6 -16.84 1.14 -12.91
C VAL A 6 -16.49 2.41 -13.67
N THR A 7 -16.58 3.55 -12.99
CA THR A 7 -16.21 4.84 -13.56
C THR A 7 -14.73 5.11 -13.36
N ILE A 8 -14.00 5.37 -14.45
CA ILE A 8 -12.63 5.87 -14.45
C ILE A 8 -12.65 7.38 -14.64
N TYR A 9 -11.79 8.07 -13.92
CA TYR A 9 -11.47 9.47 -14.14
C TYR A 9 -10.05 9.61 -14.66
N ASP A 10 -9.91 10.13 -15.87
CA ASP A 10 -8.61 10.47 -16.45
C ASP A 10 -8.19 11.86 -15.95
N LEU A 11 -7.11 11.92 -15.17
CA LEU A 11 -6.62 13.15 -14.56
C LEU A 11 -5.94 14.09 -15.57
N THR A 12 -5.52 13.57 -16.71
CA THR A 12 -4.90 14.33 -17.82
C THR A 12 -5.96 15.04 -18.64
N THR A 13 -6.98 14.31 -19.09
CA THR A 13 -8.05 14.85 -19.95
C THR A 13 -9.22 15.41 -19.16
N ARG A 14 -9.30 15.11 -17.85
CA ARG A 14 -10.40 15.45 -16.94
C ARG A 14 -11.75 14.91 -17.41
N THR A 15 -11.75 13.74 -18.03
CA THR A 15 -12.95 13.08 -18.53
C THR A 15 -13.29 11.85 -17.71
N PHE A 16 -14.58 11.49 -17.70
CA PHE A 16 -15.07 10.27 -17.07
C PHE A 16 -15.38 9.24 -18.15
N THR A 17 -14.89 8.02 -17.97
CA THR A 17 -15.20 6.87 -18.82
C THR A 17 -15.74 5.72 -17.96
N SER A 18 -16.51 4.82 -18.55
CA SER A 18 -16.97 3.60 -17.86
C SER A 18 -16.36 2.39 -18.54
N ILE A 19 -15.82 1.48 -17.74
CA ILE A 19 -15.29 0.20 -18.20
C ILE A 19 -15.90 -0.95 -17.39
N PRO A 20 -15.91 -2.18 -17.93
CA PRO A 20 -16.17 -3.36 -17.12
C PRO A 20 -15.17 -3.46 -15.96
N GLN A 21 -15.64 -3.84 -14.76
CA GLN A 21 -14.78 -4.02 -13.60
C GLN A 21 -13.64 -5.04 -13.84
N SER A 22 -13.85 -6.00 -14.73
CA SER A 22 -12.85 -6.99 -15.15
C SER A 22 -11.66 -6.39 -15.91
N GLU A 23 -11.81 -5.20 -16.48
CA GLU A 23 -10.77 -4.48 -17.21
C GLU A 23 -9.99 -3.50 -16.33
N LEU A 24 -10.29 -3.46 -15.02
CA LEU A 24 -9.59 -2.60 -14.09
C LEU A 24 -8.13 -3.04 -13.93
N ALA A 25 -7.20 -2.16 -14.27
CA ALA A 25 -5.77 -2.42 -14.13
C ALA A 25 -5.34 -2.39 -12.65
N SER A 26 -4.32 -3.19 -12.30
CA SER A 26 -3.77 -3.26 -10.94
C SER A 26 -3.15 -1.94 -10.44
N GLY A 27 -2.90 -0.98 -11.33
CA GLY A 27 -2.37 0.36 -11.01
C GLY A 27 -3.44 1.41 -10.70
N MET A 28 -4.73 1.07 -10.80
CA MET A 28 -5.80 2.02 -10.54
C MET A 28 -6.15 2.10 -9.05
N VAL A 29 -6.38 3.32 -8.57
CA VAL A 29 -6.78 3.60 -7.19
C VAL A 29 -8.17 4.23 -7.14
N ARG A 30 -8.93 3.90 -6.10
CA ARG A 30 -10.22 4.53 -5.83
C ARG A 30 -10.02 5.91 -5.23
N GLY A 31 -10.81 6.87 -5.69
CA GLY A 31 -10.89 8.18 -5.08
C GLY A 31 -12.20 8.89 -5.37
N GLN A 32 -12.32 10.11 -4.88
CA GLN A 32 -13.49 10.95 -5.07
C GLN A 32 -13.06 12.27 -5.72
N VAL A 33 -13.71 12.62 -6.82
CA VAL A 33 -13.45 13.87 -7.54
C VAL A 33 -14.43 14.92 -7.05
N VAL A 34 -13.91 16.08 -6.63
CA VAL A 34 -14.76 17.19 -6.17
C VAL A 34 -15.72 17.60 -7.29
N GLY A 35 -17.02 17.56 -6.99
CA GLY A 35 -18.08 17.86 -7.96
C GLY A 35 -18.59 16.66 -8.77
N HIS A 36 -18.10 15.45 -8.51
CA HIS A 36 -18.65 14.20 -9.05
C HIS A 36 -19.29 13.37 -7.94
N GLU A 37 -20.47 12.82 -8.21
CA GLU A 37 -21.18 11.95 -7.27
C GLU A 37 -20.69 10.51 -7.43
N GLY A 38 -20.15 9.92 -6.36
CA GLY A 38 -19.67 8.55 -6.34
C GLY A 38 -18.15 8.41 -6.31
N VAL A 39 -17.71 7.15 -6.24
CA VAL A 39 -16.30 6.75 -6.24
C VAL A 39 -15.86 6.50 -7.68
N VAL A 40 -14.70 7.02 -8.05
CA VAL A 40 -14.07 6.79 -9.34
C VAL A 40 -12.73 6.11 -9.18
N TRP A 41 -12.27 5.46 -10.24
CA TRP A 41 -10.94 4.89 -10.34
C TRP A 41 -10.03 5.82 -11.14
N MET A 42 -8.79 5.98 -10.72
CA MET A 42 -7.81 6.83 -11.38
C MET A 42 -6.50 6.07 -11.49
N GLU A 43 -5.75 6.31 -12.56
CA GLU A 43 -4.39 5.81 -12.68
C GLU A 43 -3.53 6.47 -11.59
N ALA A 44 -2.91 5.67 -10.73
CA ALA A 44 -2.10 6.18 -9.64
C ALA A 44 -0.96 7.09 -10.14
N GLU A 45 -0.42 6.79 -11.32
CA GLU A 45 0.67 7.55 -11.95
C GLU A 45 0.26 8.97 -12.37
N GLN A 46 -1.04 9.22 -12.59
CA GLN A 46 -1.53 10.53 -13.02
C GLN A 46 -1.90 11.44 -11.83
N LEU A 47 -1.89 10.92 -10.60
CA LEU A 47 -2.15 11.73 -9.42
C LEU A 47 -1.05 12.78 -9.25
N LYS A 48 -1.46 14.05 -9.20
CA LYS A 48 -0.55 15.13 -8.84
C LYS A 48 0.05 14.84 -7.48
N ILE A 49 1.37 14.67 -7.47
CA ILE A 49 2.17 14.61 -6.24
C ILE A 49 1.87 15.88 -5.42
N SER A 50 1.34 15.71 -4.22
CA SER A 50 0.98 16.85 -3.36
C SER A 50 2.23 17.62 -2.92
N ASP A 51 2.11 18.92 -2.68
CA ASP A 51 3.23 19.74 -2.20
C ASP A 51 3.84 19.18 -0.90
N TYR A 52 5.12 19.48 -0.64
CA TYR A 52 5.70 19.17 0.65
C TYR A 52 4.96 19.91 1.76
N ARG A 53 4.47 19.14 2.74
CA ARG A 53 3.78 19.64 3.93
C ARG A 53 4.73 19.79 5.11
N HIS A 54 5.84 19.06 5.09
CA HIS A 54 6.80 18.98 6.19
C HIS A 54 8.22 19.37 5.75
N PRO A 55 9.02 19.95 6.66
CA PRO A 55 10.44 20.20 6.39
C PRO A 55 11.22 18.88 6.22
N PRO A 56 12.43 18.92 5.65
CA PRO A 56 13.32 17.76 5.62
C PRO A 56 13.54 17.16 7.01
N PHE A 57 13.62 15.83 7.08
CA PHE A 57 13.79 15.12 8.34
C PHE A 57 15.26 15.17 8.79
N THR A 58 15.44 15.36 10.09
CA THR A 58 16.76 15.45 10.75
C THR A 58 16.74 14.67 12.07
N GLY A 59 17.92 14.47 12.68
CA GLY A 59 18.04 13.82 13.98
C GLY A 59 17.40 12.43 14.03
N ASP A 60 16.68 12.15 15.12
CA ASP A 60 16.05 10.86 15.39
C ASP A 60 15.05 10.48 14.29
N ARG A 61 14.29 11.43 13.75
CA ARG A 61 13.32 11.16 12.69
C ARG A 61 13.99 10.61 11.43
N LYS A 62 15.15 11.16 11.07
CA LYS A 62 15.94 10.64 9.95
C LYS A 62 16.43 9.22 10.22
N LEU A 63 16.84 8.93 11.46
CA LEU A 63 17.23 7.57 11.86
C LEU A 63 16.06 6.60 11.78
N GLU A 64 14.85 7.00 12.18
CA GLU A 64 13.65 6.18 12.04
C GLU A 64 13.37 5.80 10.59
N VAL A 65 13.40 6.76 9.67
CA VAL A 65 13.20 6.49 8.25
C VAL A 65 14.31 5.59 7.69
N LEU A 66 15.55 5.78 8.13
CA LEU A 66 16.65 4.89 7.76
C LEU A 66 16.43 3.45 8.22
N THR A 67 15.77 3.21 9.36
CA THR A 67 15.44 1.82 9.75
C THR A 67 14.46 1.15 8.77
N LEU A 68 13.53 1.92 8.18
CA LEU A 68 12.59 1.42 7.19
C LEU A 68 13.26 1.10 5.85
N VAL A 69 14.26 1.89 5.44
CA VAL A 69 15.06 1.66 4.22
C VAL A 69 15.64 0.24 4.18
N TYR A 70 16.05 -0.28 5.34
CA TYR A 70 16.69 -1.60 5.45
C TYR A 70 15.73 -2.72 5.86
N ALA A 71 14.44 -2.44 6.05
CA ALA A 71 13.49 -3.41 6.59
C ALA A 71 13.07 -4.49 5.56
N PHE A 72 13.18 -4.21 4.26
CA PHE A 72 12.59 -5.04 3.19
C PHE A 72 13.60 -5.50 2.12
N PRO A 73 14.71 -6.17 2.51
CA PRO A 73 15.80 -6.50 1.58
C PRO A 73 15.32 -7.42 0.44
N GLY A 74 15.63 -7.04 -0.80
CA GLY A 74 15.24 -7.74 -2.02
C GLY A 74 13.75 -7.71 -2.36
N VAL A 75 12.91 -7.00 -1.60
CA VAL A 75 11.46 -6.92 -1.84
C VAL A 75 11.00 -5.49 -2.09
N TYR A 76 11.46 -4.54 -1.27
CA TYR A 76 11.08 -3.13 -1.42
C TYR A 76 12.27 -2.22 -1.06
N GLU A 77 13.23 -2.14 -1.99
CA GLU A 77 14.52 -1.47 -1.79
C GLU A 77 14.47 -0.01 -2.23
N GLN A 78 13.70 0.80 -1.50
CA GLN A 78 13.60 2.23 -1.77
C GLN A 78 14.67 3.02 -1.03
N THR A 79 15.14 4.10 -1.65
CA THR A 79 16.16 4.98 -1.05
C THR A 79 15.57 5.82 0.10
N TYR A 80 16.42 6.31 1.01
CA TYR A 80 16.02 7.28 2.03
C TYR A 80 15.26 8.47 1.42
N ALA A 81 15.72 9.00 0.29
CA ALA A 81 15.10 10.14 -0.38
C ALA A 81 13.68 9.84 -0.85
N PHE A 82 13.41 8.60 -1.32
CA PHE A 82 12.07 8.17 -1.70
C PHE A 82 11.13 8.14 -0.48
N TRP A 83 11.57 7.52 0.62
CA TRP A 83 10.79 7.45 1.83
C TRP A 83 10.51 8.83 2.44
N GLU A 84 11.55 9.67 2.53
CA GLU A 84 11.41 11.04 3.04
C GLU A 84 10.49 11.88 2.15
N ASP A 85 10.55 11.74 0.82
CA ASP A 85 9.63 12.42 -0.10
C ASP A 85 8.16 12.07 0.22
N GLY A 86 7.84 10.78 0.32
CA GLY A 86 6.49 10.30 0.66
C GLY A 86 6.00 10.85 2.00
N PHE A 87 6.77 10.64 3.06
CA PHE A 87 6.39 11.11 4.40
C PHE A 87 6.24 12.63 4.47
N ARG A 88 7.08 13.39 3.78
CA ARG A 88 6.98 14.86 3.79
C ARG A 88 5.75 15.40 3.07
N ARG A 89 5.12 14.60 2.23
CA ARG A 89 3.88 14.94 1.50
C ARG A 89 2.63 14.44 2.22
N ASP A 90 2.78 13.46 3.11
CA ASP A 90 1.67 12.91 3.89
C ASP A 90 1.08 13.94 4.87
N LEU A 91 -0.22 13.80 5.13
CA LEU A 91 -0.94 14.70 6.05
C LEU A 91 -0.46 14.52 7.50
N ASN A 92 -0.11 13.29 7.88
CA ASN A 92 0.36 12.91 9.21
C ASN A 92 1.53 11.90 9.11
N PRO A 93 2.76 12.36 8.84
CA PRO A 93 3.93 11.51 8.67
C PRO A 93 4.19 10.59 9.86
N ASP A 94 3.88 11.02 11.07
CA ASP A 94 4.09 10.23 12.29
C ASP A 94 3.21 8.99 12.28
N ARG A 95 1.94 9.17 11.88
CA ARG A 95 1.01 8.06 11.73
C ARG A 95 1.45 7.12 10.61
N GLU A 96 1.87 7.66 9.47
CA GLU A 96 2.32 6.84 8.34
C GLU A 96 3.59 6.04 8.70
N ILE A 97 4.58 6.67 9.32
CA ILE A 97 5.80 6.02 9.81
C ILE A 97 5.45 4.92 10.82
N ALA A 98 4.47 5.13 11.71
CA ALA A 98 4.02 4.11 12.64
C ALA A 98 3.42 2.89 11.93
N VAL A 99 2.61 3.10 10.88
CA VAL A 99 2.08 2.01 10.04
C VAL A 99 3.22 1.25 9.37
N TRP A 100 4.19 1.94 8.77
CA TRP A 100 5.32 1.29 8.13
C TRP A 100 6.23 0.54 9.12
N LYS A 101 6.42 1.05 10.34
CA LYS A 101 7.10 0.34 11.42
C LYS A 101 6.37 -0.95 11.80
N HIS A 102 5.04 -0.92 11.87
CA HIS A 102 4.24 -2.12 12.13
C HIS A 102 4.37 -3.14 11.01
N ILE A 103 4.26 -2.70 9.75
CA ILE A 103 4.50 -3.54 8.56
C ILE A 103 5.90 -4.19 8.63
N ALA A 104 6.94 -3.40 8.90
CA ALA A 104 8.31 -3.88 9.02
C ALA A 104 8.48 -4.92 10.15
N ALA A 105 7.83 -4.72 11.29
CA ALA A 105 7.88 -5.65 12.41
C ALA A 105 7.23 -7.01 12.07
N VAL A 106 6.03 -7.00 11.50
CA VAL A 106 5.32 -8.23 11.10
C VAL A 106 6.07 -8.94 9.97
N TYR A 107 6.51 -8.20 8.95
CA TYR A 107 7.34 -8.75 7.88
C TYR A 107 8.63 -9.38 8.44
N GLY A 108 9.34 -8.67 9.31
CA GLY A 108 10.60 -9.16 9.89
C GLY A 108 10.45 -10.43 10.73
N LYS A 109 9.31 -10.60 11.41
CA LYS A 109 8.96 -11.82 12.15
C LYS A 109 8.83 -13.03 11.21
N HIS A 110 8.16 -12.83 10.07
CA HIS A 110 7.75 -13.92 9.17
C HIS A 110 8.65 -14.15 7.95
N ALA A 111 9.56 -13.22 7.63
CA ALA A 111 10.39 -13.31 6.43
C ALA A 111 11.63 -14.21 6.62
N ARG A 112 12.06 -14.47 7.85
CA ARG A 112 13.35 -15.12 8.12
C ARG A 112 13.36 -16.58 7.66
N GLY A 113 14.37 -16.96 6.88
CA GLY A 113 14.55 -18.33 6.41
C GLY A 113 13.71 -18.71 5.20
N HIS A 114 12.84 -17.81 4.71
CA HIS A 114 12.02 -18.05 3.53
C HIS A 114 12.67 -17.56 2.23
N ALA A 115 12.33 -18.22 1.13
CA ALA A 115 12.75 -17.85 -0.22
C ALA A 115 12.20 -16.48 -0.65
N LEU A 116 12.82 -15.88 -1.67
CA LEU A 116 12.42 -14.55 -2.15
C LEU A 116 10.94 -14.46 -2.55
N ALA A 117 10.41 -15.46 -3.27
CA ALA A 117 9.01 -15.46 -3.71
C ALA A 117 8.02 -15.39 -2.52
N TYR A 118 8.29 -16.15 -1.45
CA TYR A 118 7.50 -16.09 -0.22
C TYR A 118 7.59 -14.71 0.43
N ARG A 119 8.80 -14.13 0.52
CA ARG A 119 9.01 -12.80 1.11
C ARG A 119 8.31 -11.69 0.31
N GLN A 120 8.30 -11.80 -1.01
CA GLN A 120 7.56 -10.87 -1.89
C GLN A 120 6.05 -10.93 -1.63
N GLU A 121 5.48 -12.14 -1.58
CA GLU A 121 4.06 -12.29 -1.27
C GLU A 121 3.73 -11.86 0.16
N LEU A 122 4.61 -12.14 1.12
CA LEU A 122 4.46 -11.72 2.52
C LEU A 122 4.39 -10.20 2.61
N PHE A 123 5.29 -9.48 1.94
CA PHE A 123 5.28 -8.04 1.89
C PHE A 123 3.96 -7.50 1.32
N SER A 124 3.50 -8.06 0.20
CA SER A 124 2.23 -7.68 -0.41
C SER A 124 1.04 -7.95 0.53
N LEU A 125 1.04 -9.06 1.26
CA LEU A 125 0.01 -9.39 2.24
C LEU A 125 -0.03 -8.38 3.39
N VAL A 126 1.11 -8.11 4.05
CA VAL A 126 1.13 -7.16 5.18
C VAL A 126 0.84 -5.72 4.74
N LEU A 127 1.20 -5.36 3.50
CA LEU A 127 0.82 -4.09 2.91
C LEU A 127 -0.70 -4.03 2.66
N ALA A 128 -1.31 -5.09 2.13
CA ALA A 128 -2.76 -5.17 1.96
C ALA A 128 -3.51 -5.11 3.31
N CYS A 129 -2.95 -5.71 4.37
CA CYS A 129 -3.52 -5.58 5.71
C CYS A 129 -3.51 -4.14 6.25
N SER A 130 -2.61 -3.27 5.77
CA SER A 130 -2.56 -1.87 6.20
C SER A 130 -3.67 -1.00 5.63
N SER A 131 -4.33 -1.47 4.57
CA SER A 131 -5.40 -0.76 3.86
C SER A 131 -6.77 -1.42 4.00
N ALA A 132 -6.85 -2.57 4.69
CA ALA A 132 -8.08 -3.33 4.88
C ALA A 132 -8.30 -3.74 6.35
N ASP A 133 -9.51 -4.19 6.65
CA ASP A 133 -9.81 -4.86 7.91
C ASP A 133 -9.63 -6.38 7.78
N ALA A 134 -9.57 -7.05 8.93
CA ALA A 134 -9.37 -8.50 9.02
C ALA A 134 -10.46 -9.32 8.30
N GLU A 135 -11.67 -8.79 8.18
CA GLU A 135 -12.79 -9.48 7.53
C GLU A 135 -12.69 -9.42 6.01
N ARG A 136 -12.09 -8.35 5.46
CA ARG A 136 -12.00 -8.10 4.02
C ARG A 136 -10.70 -8.55 3.37
N ILE A 137 -9.65 -8.85 4.14
CA ILE A 137 -8.35 -9.22 3.57
C ILE A 137 -8.43 -10.44 2.64
N GLY A 138 -9.26 -11.44 2.97
CA GLY A 138 -9.48 -12.63 2.13
C GLY A 138 -10.26 -12.36 0.84
N LEU A 139 -10.90 -11.20 0.71
CA LEU A 139 -11.59 -10.78 -0.52
C LEU A 139 -10.66 -10.08 -1.50
N ILE A 140 -9.60 -9.43 -0.99
CA ILE A 140 -8.70 -8.57 -1.78
C ILE A 140 -7.32 -9.17 -1.99
N PHE A 141 -6.98 -10.24 -1.25
CA PHE A 141 -5.68 -10.87 -1.31
C PHE A 141 -5.81 -12.39 -1.43
N GLN A 142 -5.14 -12.96 -2.43
CA GLN A 142 -5.04 -14.40 -2.64
C GLN A 142 -3.57 -14.82 -2.58
N CYS A 143 -3.26 -15.80 -1.74
CA CYS A 143 -1.91 -16.35 -1.63
C CYS A 143 -1.70 -17.45 -2.67
N ALA A 144 -0.57 -17.39 -3.37
CA ALA A 144 -0.09 -18.43 -4.27
C ALA A 144 1.09 -19.22 -3.67
N VAL A 145 1.87 -18.60 -2.78
CA VAL A 145 3.13 -19.15 -2.24
C VAL A 145 3.03 -19.41 -0.73
N ILE A 146 2.39 -18.52 0.02
CA ILE A 146 2.20 -18.61 1.46
C ILE A 146 1.13 -19.68 1.76
N PRO A 147 1.46 -20.72 2.56
CA PRO A 147 0.48 -21.70 3.00
C PRO A 147 -0.64 -21.08 3.85
N ASP A 148 -1.84 -21.65 3.78
CA ASP A 148 -3.01 -21.21 4.56
C ASP A 148 -2.76 -21.02 6.07
N HIS A 149 -1.93 -21.88 6.68
CA HIS A 149 -1.63 -21.78 8.10
C HIS A 149 -0.79 -20.54 8.41
N ASP A 150 0.24 -20.28 7.61
CA ASP A 150 1.08 -19.09 7.71
C ASP A 150 0.27 -17.82 7.43
N TYR A 151 -0.59 -17.83 6.39
CA TYR A 151 -1.48 -16.72 6.09
C TYR A 151 -2.33 -16.31 7.30
N ARG A 152 -2.93 -17.29 8.00
CA ARG A 152 -3.75 -17.04 9.20
C ARG A 152 -2.91 -16.54 10.36
N GLU A 153 -1.69 -17.03 10.53
CA GLU A 153 -0.79 -16.55 11.58
C GLU A 153 -0.32 -15.11 11.32
N ILE A 154 0.11 -14.81 10.10
CA ILE A 154 0.57 -13.48 9.68
C ILE A 154 -0.54 -12.45 9.84
N THR A 155 -1.75 -12.75 9.35
CA THR A 155 -2.91 -11.85 9.48
C THR A 155 -3.30 -11.64 10.94
N ARG A 156 -3.30 -12.70 11.76
CA ARG A 156 -3.53 -12.60 13.19
C ARG A 156 -2.52 -11.67 13.88
N ASP A 157 -1.23 -11.87 13.62
CA ASP A 157 -0.17 -11.03 14.17
C ASP A 157 -0.30 -9.57 13.73
N TYR A 158 -0.72 -9.33 12.49
CA TYR A 158 -0.92 -7.98 11.98
C TYR A 158 -2.04 -7.25 12.70
N TYR A 159 -3.20 -7.89 12.89
CA TYR A 159 -4.37 -7.28 13.52
C TYR A 159 -4.39 -7.38 15.05
N GLY A 160 -3.44 -8.13 15.65
CA GLY A 160 -3.35 -8.31 17.10
C GLY A 160 -4.47 -9.20 17.67
N GLN A 161 -4.90 -10.22 16.92
CA GLN A 161 -5.98 -11.15 17.28
C GLN A 161 -5.47 -12.49 17.84
#